data_AF-A0A9W9TT65-F1
#
_entry.id   AF-A0A9W9TT65-F1
#
_cell.length_a   1.000
_cell.length_b   1.000
_cell.length_c   1.000
_cell.angle_alpha   90.00
_cell.angle_beta   90.00
_cell.angle_gamma   90.00
#
_symmetry.space_group_name_H-M   'P 1'
#
loop_
_entity.id
_entity.type
_entity.pdbx_description
1 polymer ?
#
loop_
_entity_poly.entity_id
_entity_poly.type
_entity_poly.pdbx_seq_one_letter_code
_entity_poly.pdbx_strand_id
1 'polypeptide(L)'
;MPFRWFGWPGLGIPQEDEKLVTEKMAQYNVDLADKYYNGFSNSTLWPLFHYQLHEMSRIDKATWDAYYYVNFLFAKVIFPQLHDGDTIWVHDYHLMLLPQFLRESTRQSGFKIKIGFFLHTPFPSSEVYRILPMRKQILTGFLHCDLVGFHTISYARHFLNSCSETL
;
A
#
# COMPACT_ATOMS: atom_id res chain seq x y z
N MET A 1 -3.51 -7.82 -23.78
CA MET A 1 -4.25 -6.67 -23.22
C MET A 1 -3.24 -5.64 -22.75
N PRO A 2 -3.36 -4.36 -23.11
CA PRO A 2 -2.51 -3.33 -22.55
C PRO A 2 -2.85 -3.11 -21.07
N PHE A 3 -1.85 -3.05 -20.20
CA PHE A 3 -2.01 -2.61 -18.81
C PHE A 3 -1.46 -1.18 -18.66
N ARG A 4 -1.99 -0.43 -17.70
CA ARG A 4 -1.47 0.90 -17.34
C ARG A 4 -0.78 0.80 -15.99
N TRP A 5 0.42 1.37 -15.89
CA TRP A 5 1.19 1.37 -14.65
C TRP A 5 1.07 2.73 -13.96
N PHE A 6 0.60 2.72 -12.71
CA PHE A 6 0.64 3.85 -11.80
C PHE A 6 1.77 3.65 -10.77
N GLY A 7 2.65 4.63 -10.64
CA GLY A 7 3.79 4.55 -9.73
C GLY A 7 4.34 5.92 -9.37
N TRP A 8 5.16 5.95 -8.33
CA TRP A 8 5.96 7.13 -8.00
C TRP A 8 7.25 7.11 -8.84
N PRO A 9 7.62 8.21 -9.54
CA PRO A 9 8.85 8.32 -10.34
C PRO A 9 10.15 8.23 -9.53
N GLY A 10 10.10 8.25 -8.19
CA GLY A 10 11.27 8.14 -7.31
C GLY A 10 12.02 9.46 -7.06
N LEU A 11 11.78 10.51 -7.85
CA LEU A 11 12.39 11.83 -7.72
C LEU A 11 11.39 12.95 -8.00
N GLY A 12 11.77 14.19 -7.66
CA GLY A 12 11.05 15.38 -8.10
C GLY A 12 11.20 15.54 -9.61
N ILE A 13 10.08 15.70 -10.30
CA ILE A 13 10.07 15.89 -11.75
C ILE A 13 10.16 17.40 -12.00
N PRO A 14 11.18 17.89 -12.74
CA PRO A 14 11.21 19.27 -13.21
C PRO A 14 9.92 19.61 -13.98
N GLN A 15 9.44 20.85 -13.87
CA GLN A 15 8.17 21.27 -14.49
C GLN A 15 8.14 21.04 -16.01
N GLU A 16 9.30 21.05 -16.65
CA GLU A 16 9.49 20.75 -18.09
C GLU A 16 9.24 19.28 -18.46
N ASP A 17 9.48 18.35 -17.53
CA ASP A 17 9.33 16.90 -17.71
C ASP A 17 7.97 16.37 -17.21
N GLU A 18 7.12 17.24 -16.63
CA GLU A 18 5.78 16.89 -16.12
C GLU A 18 4.88 16.27 -17.19
N LYS A 19 5.09 16.59 -18.47
CA LYS A 19 4.33 16.03 -19.61
C LYS A 19 4.73 14.60 -19.98
N LEU A 20 5.94 14.15 -19.62
CA LEU A 20 6.46 12.80 -19.90
C LEU A 20 6.04 11.80 -18.82
N VAL A 21 5.85 12.27 -17.59
CA VAL A 21 5.23 11.49 -16.53
C VAL A 21 3.72 11.60 -16.68
N THR A 22 2.98 10.51 -16.45
CA THR A 22 1.51 10.51 -16.59
C THR A 22 0.86 11.35 -15.47
N GLU A 23 0.92 12.67 -15.63
CA GLU A 23 0.21 13.84 -15.06
C GLU A 23 -0.28 13.89 -13.60
N LYS A 24 -0.27 12.81 -12.80
CA LYS A 24 -1.21 12.77 -11.65
C LYS A 24 -0.59 12.55 -10.28
N MET A 25 0.61 11.99 -10.16
CA MET A 25 1.33 11.88 -8.87
C MET A 25 2.27 13.08 -8.60
N ALA A 26 2.04 14.21 -9.26
CA ALA A 26 2.92 15.38 -9.25
C ALA A 26 2.49 16.45 -8.21
N GLN A 27 2.21 16.05 -6.97
CA GLN A 27 2.35 16.98 -5.84
C GLN A 27 3.58 16.58 -5.06
N TYR A 28 4.71 17.16 -5.47
CA TYR A 28 6.01 16.90 -4.89
C TYR A 28 6.13 17.58 -3.53
N ASN A 29 5.99 16.78 -2.47
CA ASN A 29 6.40 17.15 -1.13
C ASN A 29 7.49 16.16 -0.68
N VAL A 30 8.75 16.61 -0.73
CA VAL A 30 9.95 15.81 -0.38
C VAL A 30 9.80 15.19 1.00
N ASP A 31 9.35 15.99 1.97
CA ASP A 31 9.18 15.56 3.36
C ASP A 31 8.10 14.48 3.49
N LEU A 32 7.00 14.61 2.74
CA LEU A 32 5.96 13.57 2.70
C LEU A 32 6.48 12.26 2.10
N ALA A 33 7.19 12.34 0.97
CA ALA A 33 7.74 11.17 0.29
C ALA A 33 8.78 10.46 1.16
N ASP A 34 9.66 11.21 1.84
CA ASP A 34 10.65 10.67 2.76
C ASP A 34 10.00 9.96 3.96
N LYS A 35 9.05 10.62 4.64
CA LYS A 35 8.31 10.03 5.76
C LYS A 35 7.53 8.77 5.38
N TYR A 36 7.00 8.71 4.16
CA TYR A 36 6.31 7.55 3.62
C TYR A 36 7.27 6.41 3.26
N TYR A 37 8.24 6.69 2.39
CA TYR A 37 9.08 5.68 1.76
C TYR A 37 10.21 5.26 2.70
N ASN A 38 11.03 6.21 3.15
CA ASN A 38 12.13 5.92 4.06
C ASN A 38 11.63 5.69 5.50
N GLY A 39 10.66 6.47 5.95
CA GLY A 39 10.09 6.36 7.31
C GLY A 39 9.26 5.10 7.51
N PHE A 40 7.97 5.13 7.16
CA PHE A 40 7.08 4.01 7.51
C PHE A 40 7.35 2.75 6.67
N SER A 41 7.58 2.88 5.37
CA SER A 41 7.76 1.71 4.51
C SER A 41 9.09 1.00 4.81
N ASN A 42 10.21 1.69 4.71
CA ASN A 42 11.53 1.06 4.83
C ASN A 42 12.09 1.01 6.26
N SER A 43 11.71 1.92 7.16
CA SER A 43 12.21 1.88 8.55
C SER A 43 11.24 1.22 9.53
N THR A 44 10.00 0.92 9.13
CA THR A 44 9.02 0.19 9.96
C THR A 44 8.55 -1.12 9.34
N LEU A 45 7.92 -1.09 8.17
CA LEU A 45 7.32 -2.31 7.57
C LEU A 45 8.37 -3.29 7.08
N TRP A 46 9.38 -2.82 6.35
CA TRP A 46 10.45 -3.67 5.84
C TRP A 46 11.15 -4.49 6.94
N PRO A 47 11.75 -3.88 7.99
CA PRO A 47 12.42 -4.65 9.03
C PRO A 47 11.46 -5.57 9.81
N LEU A 48 10.21 -5.14 10.04
CA LEU A 48 9.18 -5.96 10.68
C LEU A 48 8.90 -7.24 9.87
N PHE A 49 8.70 -7.11 8.55
CA PHE A 49 8.34 -8.22 7.67
C PHE A 49 9.53 -9.17 7.43
N HIS A 50 10.76 -8.68 7.58
CA HIS A 50 11.99 -9.47 7.46
C HIS A 50 12.55 -9.97 8.80
N TYR A 51 11.80 -9.85 9.90
CA TYR A 51 12.25 -10.27 11.24
C TYR A 51 13.50 -9.53 11.75
N GLN A 52 13.82 -8.37 11.18
CA GLN A 52 14.95 -7.52 11.56
C GLN A 52 14.51 -6.44 12.58
N LEU A 53 13.89 -6.86 13.68
CA LEU A 53 13.32 -5.94 14.68
C LEU A 53 14.32 -4.95 15.29
N HIS A 54 15.61 -5.28 15.28
CA HIS A 54 16.68 -4.42 15.77
C HIS A 54 16.99 -3.24 14.81
N GLU A 55 16.61 -3.35 13.53
CA GLU A 55 16.72 -2.28 12.54
C GLU A 55 15.45 -1.41 12.46
N MET A 56 14.39 -1.82 13.15
CA MET A 56 13.12 -1.11 13.14
C MET A 56 13.23 0.20 13.91
N SER A 57 12.95 1.31 13.22
CA SER A 57 12.85 2.62 13.84
C SER A 57 11.67 2.68 14.80
N ARG A 58 11.73 3.60 15.77
CA ARG A 58 10.59 3.91 16.62
C ARG A 58 9.42 4.33 15.74
N ILE A 59 8.29 3.67 15.92
CA ILE A 59 7.06 3.97 15.18
C ILE A 59 6.62 5.39 15.52
N ASP A 60 6.68 6.26 14.52
CA ASP A 60 6.33 7.67 14.62
C ASP A 60 4.98 7.93 13.93
N LYS A 61 4.11 8.68 14.62
CA LYS A 61 2.80 9.05 14.10
C LYS A 61 2.91 9.82 12.79
N ALA A 62 3.91 10.69 12.63
CA ALA A 62 4.05 11.46 11.39
C ALA A 62 4.37 10.57 10.18
N THR A 63 5.20 9.52 10.37
CA THR A 63 5.47 8.54 9.30
C THR A 63 4.24 7.70 8.95
N TRP A 64 3.44 7.30 9.93
CA TRP A 64 2.16 6.61 9.69
C TRP A 64 1.15 7.51 8.95
N ASP A 65 0.99 8.75 9.40
CA ASP A 65 0.07 9.71 8.76
C ASP A 65 0.50 9.96 7.30
N ALA A 66 1.81 10.06 7.03
CA ALA A 66 2.35 10.12 5.67
C ALA A 66 2.00 8.88 4.85
N TYR A 67 2.17 7.68 5.42
CA TYR A 67 1.84 6.41 4.75
C TYR A 67 0.37 6.28 4.39
N TYR A 68 -0.51 6.64 5.33
CA TYR A 68 -1.95 6.70 5.10
C TYR A 68 -2.28 7.70 3.98
N TYR A 69 -1.72 8.91 4.06
CA TYR A 69 -2.00 9.96 3.09
C TYR A 69 -1.49 9.65 1.68
N VAL A 70 -0.30 9.07 1.53
CA VAL A 70 0.21 8.65 0.21
C VAL A 70 -0.67 7.56 -0.40
N ASN A 71 -1.09 6.55 0.36
CA ASN A 71 -2.02 5.53 -0.12
C ASN A 71 -3.35 6.14 -0.61
N PHE A 72 -3.85 7.15 0.10
CA PHE A 72 -5.03 7.92 -0.32
C PHE A 72 -4.79 8.72 -1.61
N LEU A 73 -3.61 9.35 -1.77
CA LEU A 73 -3.24 10.06 -3.01
C LEU A 73 -3.20 9.12 -4.21
N PHE A 74 -2.63 7.91 -4.07
CA PHE A 74 -2.68 6.89 -5.12
C PHE A 74 -4.14 6.60 -5.54
N ALA A 75 -5.05 6.42 -4.58
CA ALA A 75 -6.47 6.19 -4.88
C ALA A 75 -7.11 7.38 -5.62
N LYS A 76 -6.83 8.62 -5.18
CA LYS A 76 -7.31 9.84 -5.83
C LYS A 76 -6.86 9.96 -7.28
N VAL A 77 -5.65 9.50 -7.59
CA VAL A 77 -5.09 9.53 -8.95
C VAL A 77 -5.67 8.42 -9.82
N ILE A 78 -5.81 7.23 -9.28
CA ILE A 78 -6.29 6.05 -10.02
C ILE A 78 -7.79 6.17 -10.30
N PHE A 79 -8.60 6.56 -9.31
CA PHE A 79 -10.06 6.52 -9.40
C PHE A 79 -10.68 7.23 -10.61
N PRO A 80 -10.29 8.47 -10.98
CA PRO A 80 -10.82 9.15 -12.16
C PRO A 80 -10.48 8.49 -13.51
N GLN A 81 -9.64 7.45 -13.50
CA GLN A 81 -9.19 6.74 -14.69
C GLN A 81 -9.81 5.34 -14.79
N LEU A 82 -10.57 4.93 -13.77
CA LEU A 82 -11.23 3.63 -13.72
C LEU A 82 -12.52 3.65 -14.53
N HIS A 83 -12.84 2.50 -15.11
CA HIS A 83 -14.10 2.18 -15.74
C HIS A 83 -14.76 0.99 -15.03
N ASP A 84 -16.06 0.83 -15.24
CA ASP A 84 -16.79 -0.33 -14.73
C ASP A 84 -16.21 -1.63 -15.32
N GLY A 85 -15.98 -2.63 -14.47
CA GLY A 85 -15.36 -3.90 -14.86
C GLY A 85 -13.83 -3.93 -14.84
N ASP A 86 -13.14 -2.82 -14.57
CA ASP A 86 -11.67 -2.78 -14.52
C ASP A 86 -11.09 -3.71 -13.46
N THR A 87 -9.91 -4.26 -13.76
CA THR A 87 -9.11 -5.06 -12.81
C THR A 87 -7.87 -4.30 -12.41
N ILE A 88 -7.69 -4.13 -11.10
CA ILE A 88 -6.59 -3.43 -10.47
C ILE A 88 -5.71 -4.46 -9.76
N TRP A 89 -4.41 -4.38 -9.98
CA TRP A 89 -3.43 -5.17 -9.25
C TRP A 89 -2.51 -4.26 -8.45
N VAL A 90 -2.65 -4.30 -7.12
CA VAL A 90 -1.82 -3.55 -6.18
C VAL A 90 -0.60 -4.39 -5.81
N HIS A 91 0.56 -3.76 -5.79
CA HIS A 91 1.82 -4.42 -5.50
C HIS A 91 2.48 -3.85 -4.24
N ASP A 92 2.82 -4.77 -3.35
CA ASP A 92 3.77 -4.64 -2.26
C ASP A 92 3.39 -3.80 -1.03
N TYR A 93 4.22 -3.92 0.01
CA TYR A 93 4.01 -3.36 1.36
C TYR A 93 3.86 -1.84 1.40
N HIS A 94 4.24 -1.13 0.34
CA HIS A 94 4.08 0.32 0.19
C HIS A 94 2.61 0.76 0.08
N LEU A 95 1.74 -0.13 -0.43
CA LEU A 95 0.38 0.23 -0.87
C LEU A 95 -0.72 -0.62 -0.20
N MET A 96 -0.50 -1.09 1.03
CA MET A 96 -1.45 -2.01 1.70
C MET A 96 -2.80 -1.39 2.04
N LEU A 97 -2.91 -0.05 2.07
CA LEU A 97 -4.18 0.65 2.36
C LEU A 97 -4.91 1.08 1.07
N LEU A 98 -4.23 1.08 -0.08
CA LEU A 98 -4.79 1.47 -1.35
C LEU A 98 -6.10 0.72 -1.72
N PRO A 99 -6.22 -0.61 -1.50
CA PRO A 99 -7.46 -1.32 -1.79
C PRO A 99 -8.68 -0.75 -1.07
N GLN A 100 -8.52 -0.36 0.21
CA GLN A 100 -9.60 0.23 1.00
C GLN A 100 -10.09 1.54 0.35
N PHE A 101 -9.18 2.47 0.05
CA PHE A 101 -9.55 3.76 -0.54
C PHE A 101 -10.17 3.62 -1.92
N LEU A 102 -9.70 2.68 -2.74
CA LEU A 102 -10.30 2.39 -4.04
C LEU A 102 -11.73 1.87 -3.88
N ARG A 103 -11.97 0.92 -2.97
CA ARG A 103 -13.31 0.39 -2.70
C ARG A 103 -14.27 1.46 -2.19
N GLU A 104 -13.83 2.30 -1.28
CA GLU A 104 -14.64 3.41 -0.77
C GLU A 104 -15.03 4.35 -1.91
N SER A 105 -14.09 4.69 -2.79
CA SER A 105 -14.33 5.57 -3.94
C SER A 105 -15.29 4.93 -4.96
N THR A 106 -15.12 3.64 -5.30
CA THR A 106 -15.97 2.97 -6.30
C THR A 106 -17.38 2.65 -5.79
N ARG A 107 -17.56 2.43 -4.47
CA ARG A 107 -18.91 2.29 -3.90
C ARG A 107 -19.75 3.54 -4.10
N GLN A 108 -19.13 4.72 -4.05
CA GLN A 108 -19.82 6.00 -4.26
C GLN A 108 -20.21 6.22 -5.72
N SER A 109 -19.42 5.74 -6.69
CA SER A 109 -19.73 5.86 -8.13
C SER A 109 -20.57 4.70 -8.69
N GLY A 110 -20.66 3.58 -7.98
CA GLY A 110 -21.35 2.37 -8.44
C GLY A 110 -20.50 1.45 -9.34
N PHE A 111 -19.23 1.75 -9.54
CA PHE A 111 -18.33 0.92 -10.35
C PHE A 111 -18.02 -0.41 -9.67
N LYS A 112 -18.09 -1.49 -10.44
CA LYS A 112 -17.70 -2.85 -10.07
C LYS A 112 -16.31 -3.14 -10.61
N ILE A 113 -15.30 -2.92 -9.77
CA ILE A 113 -13.91 -3.25 -10.09
C ILE A 113 -13.49 -4.56 -9.41
N LYS A 114 -12.43 -5.19 -9.93
CA LYS A 114 -11.72 -6.27 -9.23
C LYS A 114 -10.40 -5.75 -8.68
N ILE A 115 -10.03 -6.12 -7.45
CA ILE A 115 -8.79 -5.71 -6.80
C ILE A 115 -8.01 -6.95 -6.36
N GLY A 116 -6.88 -7.20 -6.99
CA GLY A 116 -5.85 -8.12 -6.51
C GLY A 116 -4.75 -7.37 -5.76
N PHE A 117 -4.18 -8.01 -4.74
CA PHE A 117 -2.98 -7.54 -4.05
C PHE A 117 -1.93 -8.65 -4.07
N PHE A 118 -0.66 -8.30 -4.29
CA PHE A 118 0.45 -9.23 -4.11
C PHE A 118 1.54 -8.63 -3.23
N LEU A 119 1.88 -9.32 -2.13
CA LEU A 119 2.99 -8.96 -1.26
C LEU A 119 4.28 -9.63 -1.75
N HIS A 120 5.30 -8.82 -2.08
CA HIS A 120 6.58 -9.34 -2.59
C HIS A 120 7.57 -9.63 -1.48
N THR A 121 7.34 -9.08 -0.29
CA THR A 121 8.09 -9.40 0.93
C THR A 121 7.48 -10.62 1.65
N PRO A 122 8.20 -11.22 2.62
CA PRO A 122 7.58 -12.17 3.53
C PRO A 122 6.42 -11.51 4.29
N PHE A 123 5.44 -12.31 4.71
CA PHE A 123 4.50 -11.88 5.75
C PHE A 123 4.93 -12.53 7.08
N PRO A 124 5.21 -11.75 8.14
CA PRO A 124 5.77 -12.27 9.37
C PRO A 124 4.72 -13.05 10.17
N SER A 125 5.17 -13.91 11.09
CA SER A 125 4.29 -14.62 12.02
C SER A 125 3.46 -13.65 12.87
N SER A 126 2.31 -14.08 13.36
CA SER A 126 1.40 -13.24 14.16
C SER A 126 2.07 -12.66 15.41
N GLU A 127 2.93 -13.44 16.06
CA GLU A 127 3.76 -13.03 17.20
C GLU A 127 4.70 -11.85 16.90
N VAL A 128 5.19 -11.72 15.66
CA VAL A 128 6.00 -10.60 15.22
C VAL A 128 5.11 -9.46 14.71
N TYR A 129 4.11 -9.78 13.89
CA TYR A 129 3.19 -8.80 13.32
C TYR A 129 2.47 -7.96 14.40
N ARG A 130 2.13 -8.57 15.54
CA ARG A 130 1.44 -7.89 16.64
C ARG A 130 2.23 -6.74 17.26
N ILE A 131 3.55 -6.64 17.02
CA ILE A 131 4.39 -5.51 17.45
C ILE A 131 3.92 -4.21 16.79
N LEU A 132 3.37 -4.28 15.57
CA LEU A 132 2.85 -3.12 14.85
C LEU A 132 1.54 -2.61 15.49
N PRO A 133 1.48 -1.37 16.01
CA PRO A 133 0.25 -0.87 16.63
C PRO A 133 -0.87 -0.62 15.60
N MET A 134 -0.52 -0.36 14.34
CA MET A 134 -1.44 -0.09 13.22
C MET A 134 -1.84 -1.38 12.48
N ARG A 135 -1.57 -2.53 13.11
CA ARG A 135 -1.82 -3.87 12.56
C ARG A 135 -3.24 -4.05 12.04
N LYS A 136 -4.24 -3.52 12.76
CA LYS A 136 -5.65 -3.67 12.40
C LYS A 136 -5.95 -2.91 11.11
N GLN A 137 -5.51 -1.66 11.01
CA GLN A 137 -5.71 -0.80 9.84
C GLN A 137 -5.08 -1.43 8.59
N ILE A 138 -3.85 -1.93 8.71
CA ILE A 138 -3.16 -2.59 7.60
C ILE A 138 -3.90 -3.86 7.18
N LEU A 139 -4.28 -4.75 8.10
CA LEU A 139 -5.04 -5.97 7.77
C LEU A 139 -6.40 -5.66 7.15
N THR A 140 -7.11 -4.66 7.67
CA THR A 140 -8.37 -4.20 7.07
C THR A 140 -8.15 -3.80 5.62
N GLY A 141 -7.04 -3.12 5.28
CA GLY A 141 -6.69 -2.79 3.89
C GLY A 141 -6.74 -4.01 2.95
N PHE A 142 -6.20 -5.15 3.37
CA PHE A 142 -6.26 -6.40 2.59
C PHE A 142 -7.67 -6.95 2.42
N LEU A 143 -8.57 -6.77 3.40
CA LEU A 143 -9.96 -7.25 3.33
C LEU A 143 -10.79 -6.56 2.23
N HIS A 144 -10.29 -5.47 1.65
CA HIS A 144 -10.91 -4.80 0.52
C HIS A 144 -10.49 -5.37 -0.85
N CYS A 145 -9.59 -6.37 -0.87
CA CYS A 145 -9.18 -7.10 -2.06
C CYS A 145 -10.12 -8.28 -2.34
N ASP A 146 -10.29 -8.63 -3.61
CA ASP A 146 -10.90 -9.90 -4.03
C ASP A 146 -9.91 -11.07 -3.95
N LEU A 147 -8.62 -10.76 -4.11
CA LEU A 147 -7.53 -11.74 -4.06
C LEU A 147 -6.30 -11.13 -3.37
N VAL A 148 -5.71 -11.88 -2.45
CA VAL A 148 -4.41 -11.54 -1.83
C VAL A 148 -3.43 -12.68 -2.12
N GLY A 149 -2.32 -12.36 -2.76
CA GLY A 149 -1.26 -13.29 -3.14
C GLY A 149 0.04 -13.06 -2.36
N PHE A 150 0.75 -14.16 -2.14
CA PHE A 150 2.06 -14.21 -1.48
C PHE A 150 2.97 -15.18 -2.24
N HIS A 151 4.29 -15.03 -2.09
CA HIS A 151 5.26 -15.95 -2.72
C HIS A 151 5.16 -17.39 -2.22
N THR A 152 4.81 -17.63 -0.95
CA THR A 152 4.78 -18.97 -0.36
C THR A 152 3.50 -19.22 0.44
N ILE A 153 3.14 -20.50 0.57
CA ILE A 153 2.03 -20.93 1.43
C ILE A 153 2.30 -20.57 2.90
N SER A 154 3.57 -20.55 3.33
CA SER A 154 3.91 -20.18 4.71
C SER A 154 3.52 -18.74 5.01
N TYR A 155 3.81 -17.80 4.10
CA TYR A 155 3.46 -16.39 4.26
C TYR A 155 1.93 -16.21 4.28
N ALA A 156 1.21 -16.91 3.41
CA ALA A 156 -0.25 -16.92 3.41
C ALA A 156 -0.82 -17.44 4.74
N ARG A 157 -0.25 -18.51 5.33
CA ARG A 157 -0.67 -19.02 6.64
C ARG A 157 -0.42 -18.01 7.76
N HIS A 158 0.73 -17.34 7.76
CA HIS A 158 1.00 -16.29 8.75
C HIS A 158 0.01 -15.13 8.65
N PHE A 159 -0.30 -14.69 7.43
CA PHE A 159 -1.34 -13.69 7.19
C PHE A 159 -2.71 -14.11 7.75
N LEU A 160 -3.16 -15.34 7.46
CA LEU A 160 -4.43 -15.85 7.97
C LEU A 160 -4.47 -15.91 9.51
N ASN A 161 -3.37 -16.34 10.14
CA ASN A 161 -3.28 -16.35 11.60
C ASN A 161 -3.35 -14.93 12.17
N SER A 162 -2.61 -13.98 11.60
CA SER A 162 -2.65 -12.57 12.00
C SER A 162 -4.05 -11.96 11.86
N CYS A 163 -4.78 -12.30 10.79
CA CYS A 163 -6.18 -11.93 10.62
C CYS A 163 -7.05 -12.51 11.73
N SER A 164 -6.97 -13.82 11.98
CA SER A 164 -7.78 -14.50 13.00
C SER A 164 -7.54 -13.97 14.42
N GLU A 165 -6.34 -13.49 14.72
CA GLU A 165 -5.98 -12.97 16.05
C GLU A 165 -6.30 -11.48 16.23
N THR A 166 -6.46 -10.72 15.13
CA THR A 166 -6.53 -9.24 15.18
C THR A 166 -7.90 -8.67 14.79
N LEU A 167 -8.60 -9.31 13.84
CA LEU A 167 -9.86 -8.82 13.25
C LEU A 167 -11.07 -9.47 13.89
#